data_AF-A0A967UEW6-F1
#
_entry.id   AF-A0A967UEW6-F1
#
_cell.length_a   1.000
_cell.length_b   1.000
_cell.length_c   1.000
_cell.angle_alpha   90.00
_cell.angle_beta   90.00
_cell.angle_gamma   90.00
#
_symmetry.space_group_name_H-M   'P 1'
#
loop_
_entity.id
_entity.type
_entity.pdbx_description
1 polymer ?
#
loop_
_entity_poly.entity_id
_entity_poly.type
_entity_poly.pdbx_seq_one_letter_code
_entity_poly.pdbx_strand_id
1 'polypeptide(L)' 'MVTHGFYLPEYKLVLNEIKAGEVKKLTFRPQLEGEFTFYCSVWCSDYHMHMRGTMVVD' A
#
# COMPACT_ATOMS: atom_id res chain seq x y z
N MET A 1 2.80 -3.26 -19.39
CA MET A 1 3.48 -3.06 -18.09
C MET A 1 2.49 -2.38 -17.17
N VAL A 2 2.16 -2.97 -16.02
CA VAL A 2 1.17 -2.41 -15.08
C VAL A 2 1.93 -1.73 -13.94
N THR A 3 1.47 -0.54 -13.57
CA THR A 3 2.00 0.21 -12.44
C THR A 3 1.08 0.03 -11.25
N HIS A 4 1.65 -0.26 -10.10
CA HIS A 4 0.91 -0.35 -8.84
C HIS A 4 1.25 0.82 -7.93
N GLY A 5 0.55 0.92 -6.81
CA GLY A 5 0.91 1.80 -5.72
C GLY A 5 0.72 1.09 -4.39
N PHE A 6 1.18 1.72 -3.33
CA PHE A 6 0.93 1.28 -1.95
C PHE A 6 0.47 2.49 -1.16
N TYR A 7 -0.66 2.37 -0.47
CA TYR A 7 -1.14 3.40 0.44
C TYR A 7 -1.66 2.77 1.72
N LEU A 8 -1.19 3.31 2.84
CA LEU A 8 -1.62 2.99 4.19
C LEU A 8 -2.16 4.29 4.83
N PRO A 9 -3.49 4.50 4.83
CA PRO A 9 -4.12 5.78 5.16
C PRO A 9 -3.84 6.25 6.59
N GLU A 10 -3.92 5.36 7.57
CA GLU A 10 -3.81 5.69 8.99
C GLU A 10 -2.44 6.26 9.35
N TYR A 11 -1.42 5.85 8.61
CA TYR A 11 -0.05 6.34 8.75
C TYR A 11 0.33 7.41 7.70
N LYS A 12 -0.59 7.77 6.80
CA LYS A 12 -0.35 8.70 5.67
C LYS A 12 0.85 8.29 4.80
N LEU A 13 1.09 6.99 4.68
CA LEU A 13 2.23 6.45 3.93
C LEU A 13 1.80 6.13 2.51
N VAL A 14 2.53 6.65 1.53
CA VAL A 14 2.25 6.45 0.12
C VAL A 14 3.53 6.13 -0.64
N LEU A 15 3.48 5.08 -1.45
CA LEU A 15 4.42 4.83 -2.54
C LEU A 15 3.63 4.82 -3.83
N ASN A 16 3.63 5.96 -4.53
CA ASN A 16 3.01 6.08 -5.83
C ASN A 16 3.88 5.43 -6.90
N GLU A 17 3.24 4.91 -7.93
CA GLU A 17 3.88 4.45 -9.16
C GLU A 17 5.05 3.48 -8.96
N ILE A 18 4.78 2.33 -8.35
CA ILE A 18 5.70 1.19 -8.30
C ILE A 18 5.65 0.51 -9.68
N LYS A 19 6.67 0.72 -10.51
CA LYS A 19 6.75 0.17 -11.87
C LYS A 19 7.20 -1.29 -11.86
N ALA A 20 6.89 -2.04 -12.90
CA ALA A 20 7.37 -3.42 -12.99
C ALA A 20 8.91 -3.48 -13.05
N GLY A 21 9.51 -4.34 -12.23
CA GLY A 21 10.97 -4.41 -12.07
C GLY A 21 11.57 -3.36 -11.10
N GLU A 22 10.75 -2.44 -10.58
CA GLU A 22 11.18 -1.47 -9.57
C GLU A 22 10.91 -1.98 -8.16
N VAL A 23 11.82 -1.69 -7.23
CA VAL A 23 11.62 -1.91 -5.80
C VAL A 23 11.64 -0.57 -5.09
N LYS A 24 10.49 -0.16 -4.54
CA LYS A 24 10.39 0.99 -3.62
C LYS A 24 10.38 0.50 -2.17
N LYS A 25 11.01 1.25 -1.28
CA LYS A 25 11.06 0.96 0.15
C LYS A 25 10.62 2.19 0.93
N LEU A 26 9.85 1.97 1.99
CA LEU A 26 9.53 2.97 3.00
C LEU A 26 9.82 2.35 4.37
N THR A 27 10.24 3.17 5.32
CA THR A 27 10.47 2.76 6.71
C THR A 27 9.60 3.61 7.61
N PHE A 28 8.84 2.97 8.49
CA PHE A 28 8.05 3.64 9.51
C PHE A 28 7.98 2.76 10.76
N ARG A 29 7.57 3.36 11.88
CA ARG A 29 7.33 2.64 13.13
C ARG A 29 5.85 2.74 13.49
N PRO A 30 5.08 1.64 13.50
CA PRO A 30 3.71 1.68 13.98
C PRO A 30 3.68 2.14 15.44
N GLN A 31 2.73 3.02 15.77
CA GLN A 31 2.56 3.61 17.11
C GLN A 31 1.26 3.17 17.78
N LEU A 32 0.39 2.49 17.04
CA LEU A 32 -0.94 2.08 17.46
C LEU A 32 -1.08 0.59 17.18
N GLU A 33 -1.56 -0.15 18.17
CA GLU A 33 -2.03 -1.53 18.01
C GLU A 33 -3.35 -1.55 17.24
N GLY A 34 -3.60 -2.64 16.51
CA GLY A 34 -4.83 -2.87 15.77
C GLY A 34 -4.62 -3.28 14.31
N GLU A 35 -5.72 -3.27 13.57
CA GLU A 35 -5.78 -3.66 12.16
C GLU A 35 -5.89 -2.44 11.24
N PHE A 36 -5.00 -2.35 10.26
CA PHE A 36 -4.92 -1.22 9.33
C PHE A 36 -4.97 -1.72 7.88
N THR A 37 -5.90 -1.18 7.09
CA THR A 37 -6.06 -1.62 5.69
C THR A 37 -5.12 -0.82 4.79
N PHE A 38 -4.27 -1.50 4.05
CA PHE A 38 -3.54 -0.91 2.93
C PHE A 38 -4.13 -1.35 1.60
N TYR A 39 -3.97 -0.52 0.57
CA TYR A 39 -4.49 -0.82 -0.76
C TYR A 39 -3.65 -0.19 -1.88
N CYS A 40 -3.88 -0.63 -3.11
CA CYS A 40 -3.24 -0.05 -4.29
C CYS A 40 -3.69 1.39 -4.48
N SER A 41 -2.75 2.34 -4.61
CA SER A 41 -3.08 3.78 -4.78
C SER A 41 -3.21 4.23 -6.25
N VAL A 42 -2.95 3.34 -7.20
CA VAL A 42 -2.93 3.63 -8.64
C VAL A 42 -3.85 2.65 -9.37
N TRP A 43 -4.68 3.16 -10.29
CA TRP A 43 -5.56 2.32 -11.09
C TRP A 43 -4.74 1.33 -11.95
N CYS A 44 -4.73 0.07 -11.54
CA CYS A 44 -3.88 -0.97 -12.12
C CYS A 44 -4.65 -2.02 -12.93
N SER A 45 -5.96 -2.17 -12.70
CA SER A 45 -6.88 -3.09 -13.40
C SER A 45 -8.32 -2.84 -12.94
N ASP A 46 -9.29 -3.53 -13.54
CA ASP A 46 -10.68 -3.54 -13.06
C ASP A 46 -10.82 -4.09 -11.63
N TYR A 47 -9.89 -4.94 -11.20
CA TYR A 47 -9.82 -5.47 -9.84
C TYR A 47 -9.01 -4.58 -8.89
N HIS A 48 -8.65 -3.36 -9.29
CA HIS A 48 -7.87 -2.40 -8.49
C HIS A 48 -8.38 -2.26 -7.05
N MET A 49 -9.69 -2.10 -6.86
CA MET A 49 -10.29 -1.94 -5.52
C MET A 49 -10.24 -3.21 -4.65
N HIS A 50 -9.96 -4.37 -5.25
CA HIS A 50 -9.82 -5.65 -4.55
C HIS A 50 -8.36 -5.90 -4.14
N MET A 51 -7.41 -5.12 -4.66
CA MET A 51 -6.00 -5.23 -4.32
C MET A 51 -5.70 -4.49 -3.01
N ARG A 52 -5.99 -5.16 -1.90
CA ARG A 52 -5.87 -4.65 -0.54
C ARG A 52 -5.42 -5.74 0.42
N GLY A 53 -4.89 -5.34 1.56
CA GLY A 53 -4.52 -6.25 2.65
C GLY A 53 -4.63 -5.55 4.00
N THR A 54 -4.52 -6.35 5.05
CA THR A 54 -4.56 -5.88 6.44
C THR A 54 -3.19 -6.01 7.06
N MET A 55 -2.70 -4.93 7.66
CA MET A 55 -1.54 -4.93 8.54
C MET A 55 -2.06 -5.03 9.98
N VAL A 56 -1.62 -6.05 10.71
CA VAL A 56 -1.94 -6.26 12.13
C VAL A 56 -0.74 -5.83 12.96
N VAL A 57 -0.99 -5.03 14.00
CA VAL A 57 0.03 -4.56 14.96
C VAL A 57 -0.43 -4.99 16.36
N ASP A 58 0.41 -5.79 17.02
CA ASP A 58 0.24 -6.33 18.37
C ASP A 58 1.43 -5.95 19.28
#